data_AF-A0A7X8EM16-F1
#
_entry.id   AF-A0A7X8EM16-F1
#
_cell.length_a   1.000
_cell.length_b   1.000
_cell.length_c   1.000
_cell.angle_alpha   90.00
_cell.angle_beta   90.00
_cell.angle_gamma   90.00
#
_symmetry.space_group_name_H-M   'P 1'
#
loop_
_entity.id
_entity.type
_entity.pdbx_description
1 polymer ?
#
loop_
_entity_poly.entity_id
_entity_poly.type
_entity_poly.pdbx_seq_one_letter_code
_entity_poly.pdbx_strand_id
1 'polypeptide(L)'
;MSTVLEKFLRYVKIPTQSAQGAETVPSAPGQMTLAKLLGRELEAMGMADVRVDEHAYVTATLPANTDKKIPVIAFNAHLDTALEVTDENVTPRLVENYDGGHIVLNDEKGVVLSPEVFPDLLKYRGETLVVTDGTTLLGADDKAGIAEIMTALEYMTSHPEFIHGTVKVVFSPDEEIGHGARLLDLEKFGADFAYTVDGGAVGEISYETFNAAKARVLIRGRSVHPGKSKNKMVNSILLGMEL
;
A
#
# COMPACT_ATOMS: atom_id res chain seq x y z
N MET A 1 -17.05 -12.71 14.28
CA MET A 1 -15.83 -12.42 13.49
C MET A 1 -16.28 -11.88 12.16
N SER A 2 -15.74 -10.73 11.74
CA SER A 2 -16.00 -10.22 10.39
C SER A 2 -15.10 -10.94 9.40
N THR A 3 -15.61 -11.28 8.21
CA THR A 3 -14.81 -11.90 7.15
C THR A 3 -13.72 -10.93 6.64
N VAL A 4 -12.68 -11.47 5.99
CA VAL A 4 -11.65 -10.66 5.31
C VAL A 4 -12.27 -9.70 4.31
N LEU A 5 -13.30 -10.15 3.58
CA LEU A 5 -14.03 -9.32 2.63
C LEU A 5 -14.76 -8.15 3.30
N GLU A 6 -15.41 -8.39 4.44
CA GLU A 6 -16.09 -7.32 5.19
C GLU A 6 -15.10 -6.28 5.73
N LYS A 7 -13.92 -6.71 6.20
CA LYS A 7 -12.85 -5.80 6.61
C LYS A 7 -12.35 -4.97 5.43
N PHE A 8 -12.01 -5.64 4.32
CA PHE A 8 -11.54 -5.00 3.09
C PHE A 8 -12.53 -3.95 2.58
N LEU A 9 -13.81 -4.32 2.43
CA LEU A 9 -14.87 -3.41 1.95
C LEU A 9 -15.12 -2.21 2.89
N ARG A 10 -14.78 -2.33 4.18
CA ARG A 10 -14.84 -1.22 5.13
C ARG A 10 -13.63 -0.30 4.98
N TYR A 11 -12.43 -0.84 4.84
CA TYR A 11 -11.20 -0.06 4.77
C TYR A 11 -11.10 0.73 3.48
N VAL A 12 -11.45 0.15 2.32
CA VAL A 12 -11.40 0.83 1.02
C VAL A 12 -12.29 2.08 0.93
N LYS A 13 -13.33 2.16 1.77
CA LYS A 13 -14.23 3.32 1.83
C LYS A 13 -13.65 4.50 2.62
N ILE A 14 -12.51 4.33 3.28
CA ILE A 14 -11.82 5.40 3.98
C ILE A 14 -10.77 5.97 3.03
N PRO A 15 -10.91 7.22 2.55
CA PRO A 15 -9.90 7.85 1.72
C PRO A 15 -8.61 8.00 2.52
N THR A 16 -7.50 7.53 1.94
CA THR A 16 -6.16 7.53 2.53
C THR A 16 -5.07 7.92 1.52
N GLN A 17 -5.45 8.36 0.32
CA GLN A 17 -4.50 8.77 -0.73
C GLN A 17 -3.40 9.69 -0.20
N SER A 18 -2.16 9.33 -0.53
CA SER A 18 -0.97 10.10 -0.19
C SER A 18 -0.98 11.50 -0.85
N ALA A 19 -0.15 12.42 -0.35
CA ALA A 19 -0.03 13.77 -0.91
C ALA A 19 1.45 14.12 -1.18
N GLN A 20 1.81 14.24 -2.46
CA GLN A 20 3.17 14.57 -2.85
C GLN A 20 3.56 15.98 -2.39
N GLY A 21 4.77 16.10 -1.81
CA GLY A 21 5.30 17.38 -1.35
C GLY A 21 4.76 17.87 -0.01
N ALA A 22 4.02 17.02 0.72
CA ALA A 22 3.65 17.30 2.09
C ALA A 22 4.89 17.42 2.99
N GLU A 23 4.83 18.34 3.96
CA GLU A 23 5.89 18.55 4.97
C GLU A 23 5.65 17.73 6.24
N THR A 24 4.51 17.05 6.32
CA THR A 24 4.07 16.26 7.48
C THR A 24 3.95 14.79 7.14
N VAL A 25 4.04 13.94 8.16
CA VAL A 25 3.75 12.51 8.09
C VAL A 25 2.65 12.23 9.12
N PRO A 26 1.52 11.60 8.74
CA PRO A 26 1.19 11.22 7.36
C PRO A 26 0.97 12.45 6.48
N SER A 27 1.16 12.29 5.17
CA SER A 27 0.96 13.35 4.17
C SER A 27 -0.52 13.75 4.04
N ALA A 28 -1.44 12.83 4.36
CA ALA A 28 -2.88 13.06 4.32
C ALA A 28 -3.57 12.65 5.64
N PRO A 29 -4.58 13.41 6.12
CA PRO A 29 -5.27 13.13 7.38
C PRO A 29 -6.11 11.84 7.33
N GLY A 30 -6.47 11.37 6.14
CA GLY A 30 -7.19 10.11 5.93
C GLY A 30 -6.44 8.90 6.50
N GLN A 31 -5.11 8.85 6.32
CA GLN A 31 -4.26 7.78 6.84
C GLN A 31 -4.35 7.67 8.36
N MET A 32 -4.33 8.80 9.08
CA MET A 32 -4.52 8.83 10.53
C MET A 32 -5.93 8.34 10.95
N THR A 33 -6.93 8.55 10.10
CA THR A 33 -8.30 8.07 10.35
C THR A 33 -8.36 6.54 10.27
N LEU A 34 -7.75 5.95 9.25
CA LEU A 34 -7.61 4.50 9.13
C LEU A 34 -6.74 3.93 10.26
N ALA A 35 -5.60 4.55 10.57
CA ALA A 35 -4.71 4.13 11.65
C ALA A 35 -5.42 4.02 13.01
N LYS A 36 -6.22 5.02 13.37
CA LYS A 36 -7.03 5.01 14.60
C LYS A 36 -8.14 3.97 14.59
N LEU A 37 -8.69 3.63 13.43
CA LEU A 37 -9.63 2.52 13.32
C LEU A 37 -8.92 1.19 13.59
N LEU A 38 -7.80 0.94 12.92
CA LEU A 38 -7.03 -0.31 13.05
C LEU A 38 -6.49 -0.49 14.46
N GLY A 39 -5.97 0.57 15.09
CA GLY A 39 -5.54 0.53 16.50
C GLY A 39 -6.66 0.07 17.44
N ARG A 40 -7.88 0.62 17.29
CA ARG A 40 -9.04 0.19 18.10
C ARG A 40 -9.44 -1.26 17.83
N GLU A 41 -9.34 -1.72 16.59
CA GLU A 41 -9.63 -3.13 16.25
C GLU A 41 -8.60 -4.08 16.83
N LEU A 42 -7.31 -3.72 16.82
CA LEU A 42 -6.23 -4.49 17.45
C LEU A 42 -6.40 -4.54 18.98
N GLU A 43 -6.74 -3.41 19.61
CA GLU A 43 -7.06 -3.37 21.06
C GLU A 43 -8.25 -4.27 21.39
N ALA A 44 -9.33 -4.19 20.60
CA ALA A 44 -10.52 -5.01 20.80
C ALA A 44 -10.25 -6.52 20.62
N MET A 45 -9.25 -6.88 19.82
CA MET A 45 -8.79 -8.26 19.62
C MET A 45 -7.93 -8.78 20.80
N GLY A 46 -7.52 -7.91 21.72
CA GLY A 46 -6.67 -8.28 22.85
C GLY A 46 -5.18 -8.30 22.51
N MET A 47 -4.76 -7.62 21.44
CA MET A 47 -3.34 -7.44 21.14
C MET A 47 -2.64 -6.63 22.24
N ALA A 48 -1.39 -6.94 22.51
CA ALA A 48 -0.53 -6.21 23.45
C ALA A 48 0.19 -5.05 22.75
N ASP A 49 0.65 -4.08 23.55
CA ASP A 49 1.47 -2.94 23.10
C ASP A 49 0.90 -2.17 21.91
N VAL A 50 -0.44 -2.08 21.81
CA VAL A 50 -1.08 -1.35 20.72
C VAL A 50 -0.75 0.14 20.84
N ARG A 51 -0.21 0.70 19.76
CA ARG A 51 0.13 2.12 19.66
C ARG A 51 -0.26 2.63 18.28
N VAL A 52 -0.90 3.79 18.27
CA VAL A 52 -1.01 4.66 17.09
C VAL A 52 -0.24 5.92 17.43
N ASP A 53 0.85 6.18 16.72
CA ASP A 53 1.69 7.35 17.00
C ASP A 53 1.22 8.60 16.22
N GLU A 54 1.90 9.71 16.47
CA GLU A 54 1.63 11.00 15.84
C GLU A 54 1.83 11.01 14.32
N HIS A 55 2.63 10.08 13.79
CA HIS A 55 2.91 9.92 12.36
C HIS A 55 2.01 8.85 11.72
N ALA A 56 1.00 8.34 12.44
CA ALA A 56 0.07 7.30 11.99
C ALA A 56 0.67 5.90 11.83
N TYR A 57 1.86 5.61 12.37
CA TYR A 57 2.27 4.22 12.51
C TYR A 57 1.37 3.52 13.52
N VAL A 58 0.79 2.40 13.10
CA VAL A 58 0.06 1.50 13.99
C VAL A 58 0.97 0.32 14.29
N THR A 59 1.26 0.05 15.56
CA THR A 59 2.04 -1.14 15.95
C THR A 59 1.30 -1.92 17.02
N ALA A 60 1.40 -3.25 16.98
CA ALA A 60 0.90 -4.12 18.05
C ALA A 60 1.68 -5.44 18.11
N THR A 61 1.54 -6.15 19.22
CA THR A 61 2.19 -7.44 19.49
C THR A 61 1.14 -8.49 19.87
N LEU A 62 1.17 -9.63 19.19
CA LEU A 62 0.55 -10.86 19.63
C LEU A 62 1.59 -11.68 20.40
N PRO A 63 1.46 -11.85 21.73
CA PRO A 63 2.42 -12.62 22.52
C PRO A 63 2.47 -14.08 22.09
N ALA A 64 3.65 -14.70 22.18
CA ALA A 64 3.78 -16.14 21.94
C ALA A 64 2.86 -16.97 22.85
N ASN A 65 2.30 -18.06 22.33
CA ASN A 65 1.52 -19.03 23.10
C ASN A 65 2.28 -20.34 23.36
N THR A 66 3.61 -20.30 23.25
CA THR A 66 4.50 -21.44 23.43
C THR A 66 5.77 -21.06 24.17
N ASP A 67 6.30 -22.01 24.95
CA ASP A 67 7.58 -21.86 25.64
C ASP A 67 8.80 -22.09 24.72
N LYS A 68 8.57 -22.46 23.45
CA LYS A 68 9.64 -22.62 22.48
C LYS A 68 10.28 -21.26 22.18
N LYS A 69 11.60 -21.24 22.08
CA LYS A 69 12.34 -20.07 21.56
C LYS A 69 12.16 -20.03 20.05
N ILE A 70 11.30 -19.13 19.58
CA ILE A 70 10.98 -18.92 18.16
C ILE A 70 11.34 -17.47 17.82
N PRO A 71 11.92 -17.19 16.63
CA PRO A 71 12.13 -15.82 16.16
C PRO A 71 10.83 -15.00 16.18
N VAL A 72 10.96 -13.72 16.50
CA VAL A 72 9.86 -12.76 16.42
C VAL A 72 9.69 -12.35 14.96
N ILE A 73 8.52 -12.62 14.39
CA ILE A 73 8.20 -12.20 13.03
C ILE A 73 7.31 -10.97 13.05
N ALA A 74 7.32 -10.20 11.98
CA ALA A 74 6.36 -9.13 11.76
C ALA A 74 5.63 -9.24 10.42
N PHE A 75 4.40 -8.74 10.40
CA PHE A 75 3.68 -8.42 9.17
C PHE A 75 3.56 -6.91 9.01
N ASN A 76 3.76 -6.42 7.80
CA ASN A 76 3.62 -5.02 7.43
C ASN A 76 2.62 -4.88 6.29
N ALA A 77 1.80 -3.82 6.34
CA ALA A 77 1.01 -3.33 5.22
C ALA A 77 0.96 -1.80 5.29
N HIS A 78 0.68 -1.11 4.18
CA HIS A 78 0.63 0.36 4.17
C HIS A 78 -0.80 0.93 4.17
N LEU A 79 -0.95 2.12 4.76
CA LEU A 79 -2.25 2.75 5.01
C LEU A 79 -2.78 3.53 3.81
N ASP A 80 -1.87 4.06 3.00
CA ASP A 80 -2.18 4.98 1.94
C ASP A 80 -2.63 4.29 0.66
N THR A 81 -2.97 5.10 -0.33
CA THR A 81 -3.24 4.65 -1.68
C THR A 81 -2.50 5.55 -2.66
N ALA A 82 -2.23 5.01 -3.84
CA ALA A 82 -1.52 5.65 -4.93
C ALA A 82 -2.10 7.02 -5.33
N LEU A 83 -1.28 7.83 -6.02
CA LEU A 83 -1.58 9.22 -6.40
C LEU A 83 -2.32 9.35 -7.74
N GLU A 84 -2.27 8.30 -8.56
CA GLU A 84 -2.62 8.33 -9.99
C GLU A 84 -4.12 8.52 -10.23
N VAL A 85 -4.95 7.95 -9.35
CA VAL A 85 -6.41 8.01 -9.43
C VAL A 85 -6.94 8.26 -8.01
N THR A 86 -7.97 9.09 -7.88
CA THR A 86 -8.56 9.39 -6.56
C THR A 86 -9.13 8.14 -5.87
N ASP A 87 -9.04 8.11 -4.55
CA ASP A 87 -9.70 7.14 -3.66
C ASP A 87 -10.86 7.77 -2.87
N GLU A 88 -11.33 8.94 -3.28
CA GLU A 88 -12.50 9.57 -2.68
C GLU A 88 -13.77 8.84 -3.09
N ASN A 89 -14.57 8.42 -2.09
CA ASN A 89 -15.88 7.78 -2.28
C ASN A 89 -15.81 6.46 -3.08
N VAL A 90 -14.79 5.64 -2.85
CA VAL A 90 -14.69 4.29 -3.45
C VAL A 90 -16.00 3.52 -3.22
N THR A 91 -16.58 3.07 -4.33
CA THR A 91 -17.82 2.26 -4.35
C THR A 91 -17.49 0.85 -4.84
N PRO A 92 -17.02 -0.05 -3.94
CA PRO A 92 -16.67 -1.39 -4.34
C PRO A 92 -17.92 -2.20 -4.69
N ARG A 93 -17.83 -3.02 -5.73
CA ARG A 93 -18.88 -3.93 -6.19
C ARG A 93 -18.32 -5.34 -6.32
N LEU A 94 -19.14 -6.33 -5.95
CA LEU A 94 -18.80 -7.74 -6.13
C LEU A 94 -19.26 -8.24 -7.49
N VAL A 95 -18.40 -9.01 -8.15
CA VAL A 95 -18.72 -9.83 -9.32
C VAL A 95 -18.49 -11.28 -8.93
N GLU A 96 -19.55 -11.95 -8.50
CA GLU A 96 -19.50 -13.35 -8.06
C GLU A 96 -19.46 -14.30 -9.26
N ASN A 97 -18.77 -15.43 -9.09
CA ASN A 97 -18.65 -16.49 -10.12
C ASN A 97 -18.23 -15.92 -11.48
N TYR A 98 -17.17 -15.11 -11.50
CA TYR A 98 -16.73 -14.41 -12.70
C TYR A 98 -16.57 -15.38 -13.89
N ASP A 99 -17.21 -15.08 -15.02
CA ASP A 99 -17.32 -15.99 -16.16
C ASP A 99 -16.14 -15.86 -17.15
N GLY A 100 -15.23 -14.93 -16.91
CA GLY A 100 -14.13 -14.59 -17.83
C GLY A 100 -14.52 -13.61 -18.94
N GLY A 101 -15.70 -12.99 -18.84
CA GLY A 101 -16.20 -11.97 -19.77
C GLY A 101 -15.79 -10.54 -19.40
N HIS A 102 -16.39 -9.57 -20.09
CA HIS A 102 -16.14 -8.15 -19.81
C HIS A 102 -16.92 -7.71 -18.56
N ILE A 103 -16.32 -6.86 -17.74
CA ILE A 103 -16.98 -6.25 -16.58
C ILE A 103 -17.15 -4.78 -16.87
N VAL A 104 -18.39 -4.35 -17.13
CA VAL A 104 -18.73 -2.93 -17.23
C VAL A 104 -18.63 -2.33 -15.83
N LEU A 105 -17.65 -1.44 -15.63
CA LEU A 105 -17.45 -0.72 -14.37
C LEU A 105 -18.31 0.54 -14.35
N ASN A 106 -18.34 1.26 -15.48
CA ASN A 106 -19.11 2.48 -15.65
C ASN A 106 -19.69 2.55 -17.07
N ASP A 107 -21.01 2.39 -17.21
CA ASP A 107 -21.67 2.44 -18.52
C ASP A 107 -21.64 3.84 -19.13
N GLU A 108 -21.95 4.87 -18.32
CA GLU A 108 -22.01 6.27 -18.75
C GLU A 108 -20.66 6.81 -19.26
N LYS A 109 -19.56 6.36 -18.63
CA LYS A 109 -18.19 6.74 -19.00
C LYS A 109 -17.52 5.73 -19.95
N GLY A 110 -18.20 4.64 -20.31
CA GLY A 110 -17.64 3.58 -21.14
C GLY A 110 -16.42 2.88 -20.53
N VAL A 111 -16.36 2.77 -19.20
CA VAL A 111 -15.24 2.12 -18.51
C VAL A 111 -15.54 0.63 -18.36
N VAL A 112 -14.73 -0.20 -19.02
CA VAL A 112 -14.88 -1.65 -19.07
C VAL A 112 -13.55 -2.31 -18.70
N LEU A 113 -13.60 -3.22 -17.73
CA LEU A 113 -12.51 -4.12 -17.40
C LEU A 113 -12.64 -5.37 -18.30
N SER A 114 -11.69 -5.54 -19.23
CA SER A 114 -11.76 -6.56 -20.28
C SER A 114 -10.55 -7.50 -20.27
N PRO A 115 -10.74 -8.82 -20.46
CA PRO A 115 -9.66 -9.79 -20.65
C PRO A 115 -8.85 -9.57 -21.93
N GLU A 116 -9.32 -8.74 -22.86
CA GLU A 116 -8.54 -8.35 -24.04
C GLU A 116 -7.38 -7.40 -23.67
N VAL A 117 -7.62 -6.53 -22.68
CA VAL A 117 -6.63 -5.58 -22.15
C VAL A 117 -5.85 -6.20 -21.00
N PHE A 118 -6.53 -6.97 -20.15
CA PHE A 118 -5.97 -7.64 -18.97
C PHE A 118 -6.20 -9.16 -19.03
N PRO A 119 -5.44 -9.91 -19.85
CA PRO A 119 -5.63 -11.36 -20.02
C PRO A 119 -5.59 -12.18 -18.72
N ASP A 120 -4.91 -11.66 -17.70
CA ASP A 120 -4.85 -12.26 -16.36
C ASP A 120 -6.22 -12.41 -15.70
N LEU A 121 -7.23 -11.64 -16.10
CA LEU A 121 -8.62 -11.83 -15.66
C LEU A 121 -9.09 -13.27 -15.86
N LEU A 122 -8.68 -13.92 -16.95
CA LEU A 122 -9.08 -15.29 -17.26
C LEU A 122 -8.61 -16.32 -16.23
N LYS A 123 -7.61 -15.99 -15.41
CA LYS A 123 -7.14 -16.84 -14.30
C LYS A 123 -8.18 -16.94 -13.17
N TYR A 124 -9.02 -15.92 -13.02
CA TYR A 124 -9.96 -15.79 -11.90
C TYR A 124 -11.39 -16.26 -12.23
N ARG A 125 -11.54 -17.12 -13.25
CA ARG A 125 -12.86 -17.68 -13.60
C ARG A 125 -13.44 -18.50 -12.45
N GLY A 126 -14.68 -18.22 -12.09
CA GLY A 126 -15.38 -18.84 -10.97
C GLY A 126 -15.11 -18.18 -9.62
N GLU A 127 -14.20 -17.21 -9.54
CA GLU A 127 -13.93 -16.47 -8.30
C GLU A 127 -14.88 -15.29 -8.12
N THR A 128 -14.85 -14.70 -6.93
CA THR A 128 -15.53 -13.43 -6.62
C THR A 128 -14.54 -12.29 -6.76
N LEU A 129 -14.78 -11.39 -7.71
CA LEU A 129 -13.96 -10.20 -7.89
C LEU A 129 -14.55 -9.01 -7.13
N VAL A 130 -13.70 -8.22 -6.49
CA VAL A 130 -14.07 -6.89 -5.98
C VAL A 130 -13.58 -5.87 -6.99
N VAL A 131 -14.49 -5.07 -7.54
CA VAL A 131 -14.18 -4.08 -8.58
C VAL A 131 -14.66 -2.70 -8.16
N THR A 132 -14.15 -1.65 -8.81
CA THR A 132 -14.63 -0.29 -8.63
C THR A 132 -15.87 -0.02 -9.48
N ASP A 133 -16.39 1.20 -9.40
CA ASP A 133 -17.38 1.76 -10.32
C ASP A 133 -16.74 2.47 -11.54
N GLY A 134 -15.43 2.30 -11.74
CA GLY A 134 -14.65 2.89 -12.81
C GLY A 134 -14.32 4.38 -12.62
N THR A 135 -14.60 4.98 -11.47
CA THR A 135 -14.32 6.41 -11.21
C THR A 135 -13.18 6.67 -10.22
N THR A 136 -12.75 5.62 -9.51
CA THR A 136 -11.74 5.63 -8.44
C THR A 136 -10.77 4.47 -8.62
N LEU A 137 -9.63 4.51 -7.91
CA LEU A 137 -8.90 3.28 -7.60
C LEU A 137 -9.66 2.47 -6.53
N LEU A 138 -9.33 1.17 -6.40
CA LEU A 138 -9.97 0.32 -5.39
C LEU A 138 -9.34 0.45 -4.00
N GLY A 139 -8.01 0.64 -3.95
CA GLY A 139 -7.22 0.57 -2.72
C GLY A 139 -7.00 -0.86 -2.26
N ALA A 140 -6.97 -1.84 -3.18
CA ALA A 140 -6.52 -3.19 -2.88
C ALA A 140 -5.07 -3.18 -2.39
N ASP A 141 -4.23 -2.47 -3.13
CA ASP A 141 -2.93 -1.96 -2.70
C ASP A 141 -3.15 -0.79 -1.71
N ASP A 142 -2.90 -0.93 -0.41
CA ASP A 142 -2.57 -2.18 0.33
C ASP A 142 -3.60 -2.54 1.42
N LYS A 143 -4.85 -2.08 1.24
CA LYS A 143 -5.93 -2.39 2.20
C LYS A 143 -6.36 -3.86 2.16
N ALA A 144 -6.01 -4.59 1.10
CA ALA A 144 -6.13 -6.05 1.06
C ALA A 144 -5.15 -6.70 2.04
N GLY A 145 -3.87 -6.31 2.01
CA GLY A 145 -2.86 -6.75 2.97
C GLY A 145 -3.24 -6.44 4.42
N ILE A 146 -3.75 -5.22 4.68
CA ILE A 146 -4.30 -4.87 6.00
C ILE A 146 -5.43 -5.84 6.41
N ALA A 147 -6.40 -6.09 5.53
CA ALA A 147 -7.53 -6.98 5.84
C ALA A 147 -7.06 -8.42 6.12
N GLU A 148 -6.11 -8.93 5.34
CA GLU A 148 -5.53 -10.27 5.50
C GLU A 148 -4.77 -10.39 6.82
N ILE A 149 -3.91 -9.43 7.15
CA ILE A 149 -3.19 -9.40 8.43
C ILE A 149 -4.17 -9.35 9.59
N MET A 150 -5.17 -8.46 9.54
CA MET A 150 -6.18 -8.34 10.60
C MET A 150 -6.98 -9.63 10.78
N THR A 151 -7.33 -10.32 9.68
CA THR A 151 -8.02 -11.61 9.75
C THR A 151 -7.11 -12.73 10.27
N ALA A 152 -5.84 -12.77 9.88
CA ALA A 152 -4.88 -13.74 10.39
C ALA A 152 -4.66 -13.59 11.91
N LEU A 153 -4.49 -12.35 12.39
CA LEU A 153 -4.38 -12.06 13.83
C LEU A 153 -5.66 -12.43 14.59
N GLU A 154 -6.84 -12.15 14.02
CA GLU A 154 -8.12 -12.54 14.64
C GLU A 154 -8.24 -14.07 14.74
N TYR A 155 -7.78 -14.79 13.72
CA TYR A 155 -7.72 -16.25 13.76
C TYR A 155 -6.77 -16.75 14.86
N MET A 156 -5.53 -16.25 14.90
CA MET A 156 -4.53 -16.69 15.89
C MET A 156 -4.95 -16.38 17.34
N THR A 157 -5.58 -15.22 17.58
CA THR A 157 -6.06 -14.84 18.92
C THR A 157 -7.28 -15.66 19.37
N SER A 158 -8.12 -16.09 18.43
CA SER A 158 -9.33 -16.88 18.74
C SER A 158 -9.14 -18.39 18.73
N HIS A 159 -8.00 -18.87 18.23
CA HIS A 159 -7.65 -20.30 18.14
C HIS A 159 -6.36 -20.57 18.92
N PRO A 160 -6.40 -20.61 20.27
CA PRO A 160 -5.20 -20.78 21.11
C PRO A 160 -4.48 -22.13 20.89
N GLU A 161 -5.13 -23.11 20.26
CA GLU A 161 -4.52 -24.36 19.81
C GLU A 161 -3.56 -24.18 18.62
N PHE A 162 -3.68 -23.08 17.88
CA PHE A 162 -2.74 -22.72 16.82
C PHE A 162 -1.46 -22.18 17.45
N ILE A 163 -0.42 -23.01 17.52
CA ILE A 163 0.83 -22.65 18.20
C ILE A 163 1.67 -21.67 17.36
N HIS A 164 2.07 -20.55 17.98
CA HIS A 164 2.87 -19.51 17.35
C HIS A 164 3.86 -18.85 18.32
N GLY A 165 4.93 -18.28 17.76
CA GLY A 165 5.83 -17.37 18.47
C GLY A 165 5.20 -15.98 18.63
N THR A 166 6.01 -15.00 19.06
CA THR A 166 5.55 -13.60 19.09
C THR A 166 5.40 -13.10 17.66
N VAL A 167 4.24 -12.55 17.34
CA VAL A 167 3.96 -11.92 16.05
C VAL A 167 3.75 -10.44 16.27
N LYS A 168 4.45 -9.61 15.51
CA LYS A 168 4.27 -8.16 15.52
C LYS A 168 3.54 -7.73 14.25
N VAL A 169 2.85 -6.61 14.34
CA VAL A 169 2.24 -5.98 13.18
C VAL A 169 2.61 -4.51 13.15
N VAL A 170 2.86 -3.99 11.96
CA VAL A 170 2.95 -2.56 11.69
C VAL A 170 2.09 -2.20 10.48
N PHE A 171 1.34 -1.10 10.60
CA PHE A 171 0.72 -0.43 9.46
C PHE A 171 1.40 0.93 9.27
N SER A 172 2.02 1.14 8.11
CA SER A 172 2.86 2.32 7.85
C SER A 172 2.16 3.38 6.99
N PRO A 173 2.40 4.68 7.22
CA PRO A 173 1.94 5.76 6.36
C PRO A 173 2.86 5.94 5.13
N ASP A 174 2.35 6.67 4.14
CA ASP A 174 3.12 7.29 3.06
C ASP A 174 4.09 6.35 2.31
N GLU A 175 3.71 5.09 2.07
CA GLU A 175 4.51 4.15 1.28
C GLU A 175 4.66 4.66 -0.16
N GLU A 176 3.55 5.10 -0.76
CA GLU A 176 3.44 5.46 -2.19
C GLU A 176 4.27 6.69 -2.57
N ILE A 177 4.75 7.44 -1.57
CA ILE A 177 5.66 8.59 -1.75
C ILE A 177 7.07 8.31 -1.24
N GLY A 178 7.39 7.06 -0.93
CA GLY A 178 8.69 6.57 -0.53
C GLY A 178 9.07 6.89 0.92
N HIS A 179 8.09 7.13 1.80
CA HIS A 179 8.34 7.28 3.23
C HIS A 179 8.36 5.93 3.95
N GLY A 180 7.28 5.15 3.83
CA GLY A 180 7.14 3.81 4.40
C GLY A 180 7.54 3.74 5.88
N ALA A 181 8.56 2.94 6.21
CA ALA A 181 9.03 2.72 7.59
C ALA A 181 10.10 3.72 8.10
N ARG A 182 10.33 4.83 7.40
CA ARG A 182 11.48 5.71 7.66
C ARG A 182 11.55 6.30 9.08
N LEU A 183 10.41 6.51 9.74
CA LEU A 183 10.34 7.06 11.10
C LEU A 183 10.06 5.99 12.16
N LEU A 184 9.94 4.72 11.76
CA LEU A 184 9.73 3.62 12.70
C LEU A 184 11.04 3.26 13.39
N ASP A 185 11.03 3.25 14.72
CA ASP A 185 12.13 2.73 15.52
C ASP A 185 12.15 1.19 15.45
N LEU A 186 12.92 0.65 14.51
CA LEU A 186 13.00 -0.79 14.25
C LEU A 186 13.60 -1.58 15.42
N GLU A 187 14.54 -0.99 16.16
CA GLU A 187 15.14 -1.63 17.34
C GLU A 187 14.09 -1.78 18.44
N LYS A 188 13.32 -0.73 18.71
CA LYS A 188 12.20 -0.78 19.65
C LYS A 188 11.06 -1.67 19.16
N PHE A 189 10.82 -1.71 17.85
CA PHE A 189 9.82 -2.58 17.26
C PHE A 189 10.18 -4.05 17.53
N GLY A 190 11.44 -4.45 17.35
CA GLY A 190 11.97 -5.70 17.91
C GLY A 190 11.45 -6.98 17.25
N ALA A 191 11.35 -6.97 15.92
CA ALA A 191 11.14 -8.17 15.11
C ALA A 191 12.48 -8.63 14.50
N ASP A 192 12.70 -9.94 14.39
CA ASP A 192 13.90 -10.52 13.77
C ASP A 192 13.85 -10.38 12.24
N PHE A 193 12.66 -10.49 11.66
CA PHE A 193 12.38 -10.22 10.25
C PHE A 193 10.89 -9.94 10.04
N ALA A 194 10.54 -9.40 8.87
CA ALA A 194 9.18 -9.03 8.52
C ALA A 194 8.80 -9.48 7.10
N TYR A 195 7.50 -9.60 6.87
CA TYR A 195 6.89 -9.76 5.54
C TYR A 195 5.96 -8.58 5.28
N THR A 196 6.19 -7.88 4.18
CA THR A 196 5.22 -6.93 3.62
C THR A 196 4.16 -7.72 2.86
N VAL A 197 2.90 -7.60 3.29
CA VAL A 197 1.75 -8.26 2.63
C VAL A 197 1.21 -7.32 1.56
N ASP A 198 2.09 -6.93 0.65
CA ASP A 198 1.92 -5.86 -0.34
C ASP A 198 2.31 -6.37 -1.74
N GLY A 199 1.95 -7.63 -1.99
CA GLY A 199 2.19 -8.33 -3.25
C GLY A 199 0.97 -8.25 -4.16
N GLY A 200 1.09 -8.76 -5.39
CA GLY A 200 -0.01 -8.83 -6.33
C GLY A 200 -0.68 -10.20 -6.33
N ALA A 201 -0.16 -11.09 -7.17
CA ALA A 201 -0.84 -12.35 -7.47
C ALA A 201 -0.63 -13.40 -6.37
N VAL A 202 -1.61 -14.30 -6.20
CA VAL A 202 -1.49 -15.44 -5.28
C VAL A 202 -0.23 -16.26 -5.61
N GLY A 203 0.61 -16.48 -4.59
CA GLY A 203 1.85 -17.22 -4.70
C GLY A 203 3.09 -16.37 -5.01
N GLU A 204 2.94 -15.05 -5.14
CA GLU A 204 4.05 -14.12 -5.30
C GLU A 204 4.90 -14.02 -4.03
N ILE A 205 6.23 -14.08 -4.20
CA ILE A 205 7.22 -13.83 -3.16
C ILE A 205 8.37 -13.03 -3.78
N SER A 206 8.62 -11.83 -3.26
CA SER A 206 9.65 -10.92 -3.75
C SER A 206 10.68 -10.67 -2.65
N TYR A 207 11.95 -11.00 -2.93
CA TYR A 207 13.07 -10.83 -1.99
C TYR A 207 14.31 -10.18 -2.63
N GLU A 208 14.21 -9.78 -3.90
CA GLU A 208 15.26 -9.11 -4.66
C GLU A 208 14.71 -7.76 -5.15
N THR A 209 15.53 -6.71 -5.09
CA THR A 209 15.13 -5.35 -5.48
C THR A 209 16.21 -4.66 -6.32
N PHE A 210 15.83 -3.59 -7.01
CA PHE A 210 16.81 -2.78 -7.75
C PHE A 210 17.75 -2.00 -6.83
N ASN A 211 18.99 -1.82 -7.27
CA ASN A 211 19.82 -0.72 -6.79
C ASN A 211 19.43 0.55 -7.56
N ALA A 212 18.91 1.56 -6.86
CA ALA A 212 18.42 2.79 -7.47
C ALA A 212 19.33 4.00 -7.16
N ALA A 213 19.59 4.84 -8.17
CA ALA A 213 20.30 6.10 -8.01
C ALA A 213 19.66 7.20 -8.87
N LYS A 214 19.62 8.43 -8.36
CA LYS A 214 19.07 9.60 -9.06
C LYS A 214 20.15 10.67 -9.23
N ALA A 215 20.42 11.07 -10.48
CA ALA A 215 21.30 12.18 -10.79
C ALA A 215 20.50 13.41 -11.22
N ARG A 216 20.85 14.59 -10.69
CA ARG A 216 20.37 15.89 -11.18
C ARG A 216 21.52 16.61 -11.84
N VAL A 217 21.49 16.72 -13.16
CA VAL A 217 22.51 17.43 -13.93
C VAL A 217 22.03 18.85 -14.22
N LEU A 218 22.72 19.84 -13.65
CA LEU A 218 22.46 21.26 -13.92
C LEU A 218 23.41 21.76 -15.01
N ILE A 219 22.88 22.01 -16.21
CA ILE A 219 23.66 22.50 -17.34
C ILE A 219 23.48 24.00 -17.47
N ARG A 220 24.58 24.75 -17.34
CA ARG A 220 24.58 26.22 -17.46
C ARG A 220 25.15 26.64 -18.81
N GLY A 221 24.29 27.19 -19.66
CA GLY A 221 24.68 27.80 -20.91
C GLY A 221 25.00 29.30 -20.76
N ARG A 222 25.17 29.98 -21.89
CA ARG A 222 25.31 31.43 -22.02
C ARG A 222 24.38 31.94 -23.11
N SER A 223 23.31 32.61 -22.72
CA SER A 223 22.35 33.20 -23.67
C SER A 223 22.85 34.53 -24.23
N VAL A 224 22.64 34.75 -25.52
CA VAL A 224 22.98 35.96 -26.28
C VAL A 224 21.88 36.17 -27.33
N HIS A 225 21.60 37.40 -27.75
CA HIS A 225 20.67 37.66 -28.85
C HIS A 225 20.97 36.74 -30.06
N PRO A 226 20.01 35.94 -30.58
CA PRO A 226 20.27 34.91 -31.59
C PRO A 226 20.96 35.42 -32.86
N GLY A 227 20.57 36.61 -33.33
CA GLY A 227 21.21 37.28 -34.49
C GLY A 227 22.67 37.72 -34.28
N LYS A 228 23.21 37.67 -33.06
CA LYS A 228 24.60 38.03 -32.71
C LYS A 228 25.33 36.88 -31.99
N SER A 229 24.86 35.64 -32.18
CA SER A 229 25.23 34.47 -31.37
C SER A 229 26.55 33.81 -31.74
N LYS A 230 27.05 33.99 -32.98
CA LYS A 230 28.28 33.34 -33.49
C LYS A 230 29.45 33.52 -32.50
N ASN A 231 30.03 32.40 -32.07
CA ASN A 231 31.14 32.31 -31.12
C ASN A 231 30.88 32.93 -29.73
N LYS A 232 29.61 33.19 -29.37
CA LYS A 232 29.22 33.78 -28.08
C LYS A 232 28.20 32.95 -27.34
N MET A 233 27.12 32.54 -27.98
CA MET A 233 26.10 31.72 -27.32
C MET A 233 26.67 30.35 -26.96
N VAL A 234 26.32 29.86 -25.76
CA VAL A 234 26.51 28.46 -25.37
C VAL A 234 25.12 27.92 -25.04
N ASN A 235 24.58 27.06 -25.90
CA ASN A 235 23.23 26.55 -25.72
C ASN A 235 23.25 25.37 -24.75
N SER A 236 22.65 25.53 -23.56
CA SER A 236 22.58 24.46 -22.56
C SER A 236 21.81 23.23 -23.01
N ILE A 237 20.86 23.39 -23.93
CA ILE A 237 20.11 22.26 -24.50
C ILE A 237 21.03 21.42 -25.39
N LEU A 238 21.86 22.06 -26.22
CA LEU A 238 22.82 21.34 -27.06
C LEU A 238 23.87 20.61 -26.21
N LEU A 239 24.41 21.28 -25.17
CA LEU A 239 25.31 20.61 -24.22
C LEU A 239 24.62 19.42 -23.54
N GLY A 240 23.34 19.52 -23.21
CA GLY A 240 22.58 18.41 -22.61
C GLY A 240 22.30 17.26 -23.56
N MET A 241 22.25 17.50 -24.87
CA MET A 241 22.16 16.44 -25.87
C MET A 241 23.50 15.73 -26.11
N GLU A 242 24.62 16.35 -25.72
CA GLU A 242 25.98 15.79 -25.86
C GLU A 242 26.45 14.98 -24.65
N LEU A 243 25.77 15.09 -23.50
CA LEU A 243 26.04 14.30 -22.29
C LEU A 243 25.61 12.85 -22.45
#